data_AF-A0A7Y7CG85-F1
#
_entry.id   AF-A0A7Y7CG85-F1
#
_cell.length_a   1.000
_cell.length_b   1.000
_cell.length_c   1.000
_cell.angle_alpha   90.00
_cell.angle_beta   90.00
_cell.angle_gamma   90.00
#
_symmetry.space_group_name_H-M   'P 1'
#
loop_
_entity.id
_entity.type
_entity.pdbx_description
1 polymer ?
#
loop_
_entity_poly.entity_id
_entity_poly.type
_entity_poly.pdbx_seq_one_letter_code
_entity_poly.pdbx_strand_id
1 'polypeptide(L)'
;TGRVFRDVTALKAADASDGPATELIHFAIHSPRSPYGIPRWVGTLLSVLGSRQMEEVNYLYFNNKSVPPLALLVSGGRLSDASVPRIERFIEENLKGKANFHKILILEADGGGTGDGGRAKIELRPLTDAQQQDALFQQYDQRNIDKVGSSFRLPPLLRGDGRDFNRSVAEAQLRFAEDQVFQPERDEFDFLLNRKVLADMG
;
A
#
# COMPACT_ATOMS: atom_id res chain seq x y z
N THR A 1 -16.70 26.09 -19.95
CA THR A 1 -16.59 26.35 -18.49
C THR A 1 -17.99 26.33 -17.91
N GLY A 2 -18.35 25.30 -17.14
CA GLY A 2 -19.70 25.17 -16.58
C GLY A 2 -19.91 26.11 -15.39
N ARG A 3 -21.01 26.87 -15.38
CA ARG A 3 -21.46 27.64 -14.21
C ARG A 3 -22.54 26.84 -13.50
N VAL A 4 -22.44 26.75 -12.17
CA VAL A 4 -23.45 26.08 -11.35
C VAL A 4 -24.46 27.12 -10.88
N PHE A 5 -25.73 26.88 -11.15
CA PHE A 5 -26.83 27.70 -10.66
C PHE A 5 -27.54 26.97 -9.53
N ARG A 6 -27.93 27.69 -8.48
CA ARG A 6 -28.65 27.10 -7.34
C ARG A 6 -30.07 26.68 -7.73
N ASP A 7 -30.72 27.50 -8.56
CA ASP A 7 -32.13 27.38 -8.89
C ASP A 7 -32.36 27.67 -10.40
N VAL A 8 -33.46 27.14 -10.95
CA VAL A 8 -33.85 27.34 -12.36
C VAL A 8 -34.12 28.82 -12.68
N THR A 9 -34.57 29.60 -11.70
CA THR A 9 -34.78 31.06 -11.82
C THR A 9 -33.46 31.79 -12.04
N ALA A 10 -32.40 31.40 -11.32
CA ALA A 10 -31.06 31.97 -11.47
C ALA A 10 -30.41 31.58 -12.81
N LEU A 11 -30.69 30.36 -13.31
CA LEU A 11 -30.29 29.92 -14.64
C LEU A 11 -30.95 30.78 -15.72
N LYS A 12 -32.28 30.89 -15.69
CA LYS A 12 -33.06 31.65 -16.67
C LYS A 12 -32.78 33.16 -16.65
N ALA A 13 -32.31 33.69 -15.52
CA ALA A 13 -31.87 35.07 -15.41
C ALA A 13 -30.52 35.31 -16.13
N ALA A 14 -29.67 34.29 -16.22
CA ALA A 14 -28.39 34.37 -16.94
C ALA A 14 -28.56 34.10 -18.44
N ASP A 15 -29.39 33.13 -18.81
CA ASP A 15 -29.79 32.84 -20.18
C ASP A 15 -31.24 32.36 -20.20
N ALA A 16 -32.12 33.16 -20.80
CA ALA A 16 -33.56 32.88 -20.84
C ALA A 16 -33.93 31.70 -21.75
N SER A 17 -33.03 31.32 -22.66
CA SER A 17 -33.22 30.19 -23.59
C SER A 17 -32.69 28.86 -23.05
N ASP A 18 -31.93 28.91 -21.95
CA ASP A 18 -31.28 27.74 -21.36
C ASP A 18 -32.22 26.98 -20.39
N GLY A 19 -32.04 25.66 -20.33
CA GLY A 19 -32.85 24.73 -19.57
C GLY A 19 -32.03 23.95 -18.54
N PRO A 20 -32.64 23.47 -17.45
CA PRO A 20 -31.91 22.60 -16.53
C PRO A 20 -31.49 21.32 -17.26
N ALA A 21 -30.28 20.81 -16.96
CA ALA A 21 -29.84 19.53 -17.47
C ALA A 21 -30.71 18.40 -16.89
N THR A 22 -31.60 17.83 -17.69
CA THR A 22 -32.55 16.79 -17.28
C THR A 22 -32.06 15.37 -17.54
N GLU A 23 -30.98 15.21 -18.30
CA GLU A 23 -30.51 13.90 -18.77
C GLU A 23 -29.11 13.57 -18.23
N LEU A 24 -28.87 12.27 -18.01
CA LEU A 24 -27.60 11.74 -17.55
C LEU A 24 -27.13 10.66 -18.52
N ILE A 25 -25.90 10.80 -19.01
CA ILE A 25 -25.22 9.77 -19.79
C ILE A 25 -24.32 8.96 -18.86
N HIS A 26 -24.55 7.65 -18.81
CA HIS A 26 -23.80 6.73 -17.95
C HIS A 26 -22.88 5.84 -18.78
N PHE A 27 -21.56 6.00 -18.58
CA PHE A 27 -20.53 5.13 -19.14
C PHE A 27 -20.27 3.97 -18.17
N ALA A 28 -20.85 2.81 -18.46
CA ALA A 28 -20.79 1.65 -17.59
C ALA A 28 -20.13 0.47 -18.29
N ILE A 29 -19.21 -0.20 -17.61
CA ILE A 29 -18.68 -1.48 -18.07
C ILE A 29 -19.73 -2.54 -17.78
N HIS A 30 -20.33 -3.08 -18.84
CA HIS A 30 -21.43 -4.04 -18.72
C HIS A 30 -21.04 -5.24 -17.86
N SER A 31 -21.96 -5.61 -16.95
CA SER A 31 -21.86 -6.82 -16.15
C SER A 31 -23.25 -7.41 -15.93
N PRO A 32 -23.44 -8.73 -16.05
CA PRO A 32 -24.74 -9.35 -15.79
C PRO A 32 -25.15 -9.29 -14.31
N ARG A 33 -24.23 -8.93 -13.40
CA ARG A 33 -24.45 -8.91 -11.96
C ARG A 33 -24.85 -7.54 -11.39
N SER A 34 -24.67 -6.47 -12.16
CA SER A 34 -24.92 -5.10 -11.70
C SER A 34 -25.48 -4.26 -12.84
N PRO A 35 -26.64 -3.60 -12.65
CA PRO A 35 -27.18 -2.67 -13.63
C PRO A 35 -26.31 -1.40 -13.79
N TYR A 36 -25.42 -1.13 -12.83
CA TYR A 36 -24.51 0.01 -12.86
C TYR A 36 -23.12 -0.32 -13.42
N GLY A 37 -22.94 -1.54 -13.93
CA GLY A 37 -21.63 -2.04 -14.31
C GLY A 37 -20.73 -2.36 -13.12
N ILE A 38 -19.50 -2.75 -13.42
CA ILE A 38 -18.49 -3.14 -12.42
C ILE A 38 -17.15 -2.47 -12.77
N PRO A 39 -16.45 -1.87 -11.80
CA PRO A 39 -15.14 -1.28 -12.06
C PRO A 39 -14.08 -2.34 -12.38
N ARG A 40 -13.18 -2.04 -13.32
CA ARG A 40 -12.11 -2.97 -13.78
C ARG A 40 -11.23 -3.47 -12.63
N TRP A 41 -10.97 -2.64 -11.63
CA TRP A 41 -10.10 -2.96 -10.49
C TRP A 41 -10.74 -3.87 -9.42
N VAL A 42 -12.03 -4.21 -9.52
CA VAL A 42 -12.72 -4.99 -8.47
C VAL A 42 -12.05 -6.35 -8.21
N GLY A 43 -11.56 -7.01 -9.27
CA GLY A 43 -10.90 -8.31 -9.18
C GLY A 43 -9.51 -8.25 -8.53
N THR A 44 -8.93 -7.05 -8.46
CA THR A 44 -7.60 -6.80 -7.88
C THR A 44 -7.67 -6.12 -6.51
N LEU A 45 -8.87 -5.95 -5.95
CA LEU A 45 -9.07 -5.26 -4.67
C LEU A 45 -8.21 -5.83 -3.54
N LEU A 46 -8.16 -7.16 -3.39
CA LEU A 46 -7.36 -7.81 -2.35
C LEU A 46 -5.86 -7.58 -2.52
N SER A 47 -5.39 -7.45 -3.76
CA SER A 47 -3.98 -7.13 -4.04
C SER A 47 -3.63 -5.71 -3.63
N VAL A 48 -4.53 -4.74 -3.86
CA VAL A 48 -4.35 -3.35 -3.41
C VAL A 48 -4.37 -3.27 -1.88
N LEU A 49 -5.35 -3.90 -1.24
CA LEU A 49 -5.44 -3.93 0.23
C LEU A 49 -4.23 -4.64 0.86
N GLY A 50 -3.78 -5.74 0.26
CA GLY A 50 -2.58 -6.45 0.68
C GLY A 50 -1.34 -5.55 0.58
N SER A 51 -1.14 -4.86 -0.55
CA SER A 51 0.00 -3.96 -0.75
C SER A 51 0.00 -2.81 0.27
N ARG A 52 -1.17 -2.20 0.53
CA ARG A 52 -1.33 -1.20 1.59
C ARG A 52 -0.92 -1.75 2.96
N GLN A 53 -1.44 -2.91 3.35
CA GLN A 53 -1.11 -3.51 4.64
C GLN A 53 0.40 -3.79 4.74
N MET A 54 1.03 -4.19 3.63
CA MET A 54 2.47 -4.40 3.59
C MET A 54 3.26 -3.11 3.79
N GLU A 55 2.89 -2.05 3.10
CA GLU A 55 3.49 -0.72 3.28
C GLU A 55 3.31 -0.21 4.70
N GLU A 56 2.12 -0.38 5.29
CA GLU A 56 1.85 -0.02 6.68
C GLU A 56 2.72 -0.82 7.65
N VAL A 57 2.86 -2.13 7.45
CA VAL A 57 3.74 -2.98 8.28
C VAL A 57 5.20 -2.55 8.13
N ASN A 58 5.67 -2.26 6.91
CA ASN A 58 7.04 -1.77 6.68
C ASN A 58 7.26 -0.38 7.31
N TYR A 59 6.29 0.52 7.21
CA TYR A 59 6.37 1.84 7.85
C TYR A 59 6.40 1.73 9.38
N LEU A 60 5.54 0.89 9.95
CA LEU A 60 5.51 0.61 11.38
C LEU A 60 6.74 -0.18 11.84
N TYR A 61 7.34 -0.99 10.98
CA TYR A 61 8.57 -1.74 11.26
C TYR A 61 9.68 -0.78 11.72
N PHE A 62 9.95 0.27 10.95
CA PHE A 62 11.00 1.25 11.29
C PHE A 62 10.69 2.10 12.52
N ASN A 63 9.40 2.33 12.81
CA ASN A 63 9.00 3.17 13.94
C ASN A 63 8.93 2.39 15.27
N ASN A 64 8.45 1.14 15.23
CA ASN A 64 8.00 0.43 16.42
C ASN A 64 8.76 -0.88 16.70
N LYS A 65 9.40 -1.51 15.71
CA LYS A 65 10.05 -2.80 15.91
C LYS A 65 11.53 -2.62 16.22
N SER A 66 11.86 -2.80 17.48
CA SER A 66 13.23 -2.97 17.95
C SER A 66 13.35 -4.33 18.60
N VAL A 67 13.81 -5.32 17.84
CA VAL A 67 14.43 -6.50 18.45
C VAL A 67 15.85 -6.06 18.78
N PRO A 68 16.28 -6.05 20.06
CA PRO A 68 17.66 -5.73 20.39
C PRO A 68 18.57 -6.64 19.57
N PRO A 69 19.61 -6.14 18.88
CA PRO A 69 20.50 -7.01 18.10
C PRO A 69 21.24 -8.01 18.99
N LEU A 70 21.36 -7.70 20.29
CA LEU A 70 22.15 -8.44 21.26
C LEU A 70 21.46 -8.41 22.64
N ALA A 71 21.41 -9.57 23.29
CA ALA A 71 21.07 -9.68 24.70
C ALA A 71 22.30 -10.14 25.50
N LEU A 72 22.62 -9.42 26.58
CA LEU A 72 23.63 -9.81 27.56
C LEU A 72 22.92 -10.54 28.70
N LEU A 73 23.11 -11.85 28.77
CA LEU A 73 22.53 -12.73 29.78
C LEU A 73 23.57 -12.96 30.89
N VAL A 74 23.30 -12.49 32.11
CA VAL A 74 24.13 -12.82 33.28
C VAL A 74 23.49 -14.01 34.00
N SER A 75 24.13 -15.16 33.95
CA SER A 75 23.67 -16.42 34.56
C SER A 75 24.28 -16.60 35.94
N GLY A 76 23.47 -16.98 36.94
CA GLY A 76 23.94 -17.25 38.31
C GLY A 76 22.99 -16.86 39.44
N GLY A 77 21.76 -16.41 39.15
CA GLY A 77 20.80 -15.94 40.14
C GLY A 77 19.34 -16.17 39.74
N ARG A 78 18.40 -15.87 40.64
CA ARG A 78 16.95 -15.85 40.35
C ARG A 78 16.57 -14.44 39.87
N LEU A 79 15.74 -14.35 38.83
CA LEU A 79 15.14 -13.08 38.44
C LEU A 79 14.22 -12.62 39.57
N SER A 80 14.36 -11.37 40.04
CA SER A 80 13.46 -10.82 41.04
C SER A 80 12.10 -10.48 40.41
N ASP A 81 11.00 -10.61 41.15
CA ASP A 81 9.66 -10.25 40.66
C ASP A 81 9.55 -8.78 40.24
N ALA A 82 10.43 -7.92 40.79
CA ALA A 82 10.54 -6.51 40.40
C ALA A 82 11.24 -6.28 39.04
N SER A 83 11.94 -7.28 38.49
CA SER A 83 12.71 -7.15 37.25
C SER A 83 11.83 -7.29 36.00
N VAL A 84 10.76 -8.10 36.05
CA VAL A 84 9.82 -8.25 34.92
C VAL A 84 9.20 -6.92 34.48
N PRO A 85 8.59 -6.11 35.37
CA PRO A 85 8.03 -4.81 34.97
C PRO A 85 9.11 -3.78 34.57
N ARG A 86 10.36 -3.94 35.02
CA ARG A 86 11.48 -3.11 34.56
C ARG A 86 11.89 -3.46 33.12
N ILE A 87 11.90 -4.75 32.78
CA ILE A 87 12.17 -5.23 31.42
C ILE A 87 11.07 -4.75 30.47
N GLU A 88 9.80 -4.87 30.86
CA GLU A 88 8.67 -4.37 30.07
C GLU A 88 8.78 -2.86 29.83
N ARG A 89 9.05 -2.07 30.88
CA ARG A 89 9.23 -0.62 30.77
C ARG A 89 10.44 -0.25 29.91
N PHE A 90 11.54 -0.98 30.01
CA PHE A 90 12.72 -0.77 29.18
C PHE A 90 12.42 -1.07 27.70
N ILE A 91 11.67 -2.14 27.41
CA ILE A 91 11.25 -2.46 26.04
C ILE A 91 10.33 -1.37 25.47
N GLU A 92 9.41 -0.84 26.27
CA GLU A 92 8.45 0.16 25.81
C GLU A 92 9.06 1.55 25.63
N GLU A 93 9.87 2.01 26.57
CA GLU A 93 10.41 3.38 26.58
C GLU A 93 11.75 3.52 25.84
N ASN A 94 12.59 2.48 25.93
CA ASN A 94 13.99 2.59 25.52
C ASN A 94 14.33 1.83 24.25
N LEU A 95 13.48 0.92 23.78
CA LEU A 95 13.72 0.18 22.55
C LEU A 95 13.03 0.83 21.35
N LYS A 96 11.82 1.39 21.49
CA LYS A 96 11.05 1.92 20.35
C LYS A 96 11.69 3.18 19.73
N GLY A 97 11.57 3.32 18.42
CA GLY A 97 11.97 4.51 17.66
C GLY A 97 13.40 4.52 17.12
N LYS A 98 13.62 5.34 16.08
CA LYS A 98 14.88 5.47 15.33
C LYS A 98 16.09 5.82 16.21
N ALA A 99 15.91 6.65 17.24
CA ALA A 99 17.00 7.09 18.13
C ALA A 99 17.53 5.96 19.03
N ASN A 100 16.75 4.90 19.22
CA ASN A 100 17.05 3.78 20.10
C ASN A 100 17.48 2.51 19.32
N PHE A 101 17.65 2.65 18.00
CA PHE A 101 18.12 1.59 17.13
C PHE A 101 19.53 1.15 17.58
N HIS A 102 19.72 -0.15 17.80
CA HIS A 102 20.93 -0.79 18.36
C HIS A 102 21.13 -0.76 19.89
N LYS A 103 20.14 -0.36 20.71
CA LYS A 103 20.27 -0.58 22.16
C LYS A 103 20.37 -2.07 22.51
N ILE A 104 21.26 -2.39 23.43
CA ILE A 104 21.51 -3.75 23.93
C ILE A 104 20.61 -3.98 25.14
N LEU A 105 19.99 -5.16 25.22
CA LEU A 105 19.25 -5.57 26.41
C LEU A 105 20.23 -6.19 27.41
N ILE A 106 20.36 -5.58 28.59
CA ILE A 106 21.20 -6.09 29.68
C ILE A 106 20.28 -6.75 30.70
N LEU A 107 20.52 -8.03 30.97
CA LEU A 107 19.78 -8.79 31.98
C LEU A 107 20.74 -9.17 33.11
N GLU A 108 20.59 -8.48 34.24
CA GLU A 108 21.29 -8.80 35.48
C GLU A 108 20.46 -9.79 36.31
N ALA A 109 21.14 -10.76 36.92
CA ALA A 109 20.54 -11.69 37.87
C ALA A 109 21.14 -11.43 39.25
N ASP A 110 20.29 -11.33 40.27
CA ASP A 110 20.75 -11.09 41.63
C ASP A 110 21.27 -12.40 42.27
N GLY A 111 22.47 -12.32 42.83
CA GLY A 111 23.18 -13.45 43.43
C GLY A 111 22.63 -13.75 44.82
N GLY A 112 21.50 -14.45 44.88
CA GLY A 112 20.96 -14.92 46.15
C GLY A 112 21.78 -16.08 46.74
N GLY A 113 22.76 -15.78 47.59
CA GLY A 113 23.45 -16.79 48.39
C GLY A 113 24.72 -16.31 49.09
N THR A 114 24.63 -16.08 50.41
CA THR A 114 25.77 -16.07 51.34
C THR A 114 26.47 -17.43 51.33
N GLY A 115 27.58 -17.54 50.60
CA GLY A 115 28.43 -18.72 50.63
C GLY A 115 28.99 -19.09 49.27
N ASP A 116 30.29 -18.82 49.12
CA ASP A 116 31.21 -19.36 48.11
C ASP A 116 30.89 -19.13 46.62
N GLY A 117 31.48 -18.07 46.07
CA GLY A 117 32.11 -18.11 44.74
C GLY A 117 31.25 -18.43 43.51
N GLY A 118 29.95 -18.18 43.53
CA GLY A 118 29.07 -18.31 42.36
C GLY A 118 29.52 -17.40 41.20
N ARG A 119 30.41 -17.90 40.33
CA ARG A 119 30.89 -17.17 39.15
C ARG A 119 29.69 -16.84 38.25
N ALA A 120 29.31 -15.56 38.21
CA ALA A 120 28.36 -15.04 37.24
C ALA A 120 28.89 -15.33 35.83
N LYS A 121 28.15 -16.12 35.05
CA LYS A 121 28.49 -16.43 33.65
C LYS A 121 27.79 -15.43 32.75
N ILE A 122 28.56 -14.60 32.07
CA ILE A 122 28.05 -13.62 31.11
C ILE A 122 27.99 -14.29 29.73
N GLU A 123 26.80 -14.35 29.12
CA GLU A 123 26.57 -14.88 27.78
C GLU A 123 26.01 -13.80 26.87
N LEU A 124 26.65 -13.61 25.72
CA LEU A 124 26.22 -12.70 24.66
C LEU A 124 25.43 -13.51 23.64
N ARG A 125 24.11 -13.32 23.58
CA ARG A 125 23.26 -14.00 22.61
C ARG A 125 22.85 -13.04 21.49
N PRO A 126 23.28 -13.27 20.24
CA PRO A 126 22.77 -12.51 19.11
C PRO A 126 21.29 -12.85 18.89
N LEU A 127 20.47 -11.82 18.69
CA LEU A 127 19.03 -11.96 18.40
C LEU A 127 18.72 -11.56 16.94
N THR A 128 19.76 -11.43 16.12
CA THR A 128 19.68 -11.06 14.70
C THR A 128 18.86 -12.07 13.88
N ASP A 129 18.80 -13.33 14.29
CA ASP A 129 18.00 -14.35 13.59
C ASP A 129 16.48 -14.13 13.72
N ALA A 130 16.04 -13.40 14.74
CA ALA A 130 14.65 -13.00 14.92
C ALA A 130 14.30 -11.69 14.18
N GLN A 131 15.30 -11.02 13.58
CA GLN A 131 15.06 -9.84 12.75
C GLN A 131 14.54 -10.28 11.39
N GLN A 132 13.46 -9.65 10.93
CA GLN A 132 12.92 -9.92 9.60
C GLN A 132 13.90 -9.39 8.54
N GLN A 133 14.14 -10.19 7.51
CA GLN A 133 14.97 -9.78 6.38
C GLN A 133 14.25 -8.68 5.59
N ASP A 134 15.00 -7.65 5.18
CA ASP A 134 14.57 -6.36 4.59
C ASP A 134 13.89 -6.46 3.20
N ALA A 135 13.45 -7.66 2.80
CA ALA A 135 12.93 -7.93 1.45
C ALA A 135 11.75 -8.91 1.40
N LEU A 136 11.17 -9.31 2.54
CA LEU A 136 10.15 -10.38 2.59
C LEU A 136 8.93 -10.09 1.70
N PHE A 137 8.65 -8.82 1.41
CA PHE A 137 7.46 -8.38 0.68
C PHE A 137 7.72 -7.73 -0.68
N GLN A 138 8.98 -7.60 -1.11
CA GLN A 138 9.31 -6.96 -2.40
C GLN A 138 8.71 -7.75 -3.59
N GLN A 139 8.85 -9.07 -3.58
CA GLN A 139 8.29 -9.92 -4.65
C GLN A 139 6.76 -9.95 -4.62
N TYR A 140 6.16 -9.87 -3.43
CA TYR A 140 4.71 -9.85 -3.27
C TYR A 140 4.12 -8.56 -3.83
N ASP A 141 4.73 -7.42 -3.49
CA ASP A 141 4.35 -6.11 -3.98
C ASP A 141 4.53 -6.01 -5.50
N GLN A 142 5.67 -6.46 -6.03
CA GLN A 142 5.90 -6.51 -7.47
C GLN A 142 4.81 -7.30 -8.22
N ARG A 143 4.43 -8.48 -7.71
CA ARG A 143 3.35 -9.29 -8.30
C ARG A 143 2.00 -8.60 -8.22
N ASN A 144 1.73 -7.87 -7.14
CA ASN A 144 0.49 -7.10 -6.99
C ASN A 144 0.44 -5.94 -7.99
N ILE A 145 1.54 -5.21 -8.16
CA ILE A 145 1.67 -4.15 -9.16
C ILE A 145 1.35 -4.70 -10.56
N ASP A 146 1.91 -5.85 -10.93
CA ASP A 146 1.66 -6.47 -12.24
C ASP A 146 0.22 -6.98 -12.37
N LYS A 147 -0.36 -7.54 -11.31
CA LYS A 147 -1.76 -7.97 -11.29
C LYS A 147 -2.71 -6.79 -11.47
N VAL A 148 -2.49 -5.67 -10.77
CA VAL A 148 -3.26 -4.43 -10.96
C VAL A 148 -3.11 -3.91 -12.38
N GLY A 149 -1.88 -3.81 -12.91
CA GLY A 149 -1.64 -3.38 -14.29
C GLY A 149 -2.33 -4.24 -15.34
N SER A 150 -2.32 -5.57 -15.14
CA SER A 150 -2.98 -6.52 -16.03
C SER A 150 -4.50 -6.36 -16.07
N SER A 151 -5.13 -5.90 -14.98
CA SER A 151 -6.58 -5.65 -14.96
C SER A 151 -7.02 -4.51 -15.88
N PHE A 152 -6.13 -3.55 -16.12
CA PHE A 152 -6.31 -2.47 -17.09
C PHE A 152 -5.69 -2.80 -18.45
N ARG A 153 -5.09 -3.98 -18.61
CA ARG A 153 -4.37 -4.42 -19.82
C ARG A 153 -3.24 -3.46 -20.23
N LEU A 154 -2.65 -2.77 -19.27
CA LEU A 154 -1.60 -1.79 -19.51
C LEU A 154 -0.21 -2.45 -19.38
N PRO A 155 0.66 -2.33 -20.40
CA PRO A 155 2.06 -2.73 -20.30
C PRO A 155 2.80 -2.00 -19.17
N PRO A 156 3.86 -2.59 -18.59
CA PRO A 156 4.66 -1.98 -17.53
C PRO A 156 5.19 -0.59 -17.89
N LEU A 157 5.61 -0.39 -19.14
CA LEU A 157 6.13 0.89 -19.63
C LEU A 157 5.15 2.06 -19.41
N LEU A 158 3.86 1.84 -19.69
CA LEU A 158 2.83 2.86 -19.51
C LEU A 158 2.49 3.12 -18.03
N ARG A 159 2.91 2.24 -17.13
CA ARG A 159 2.72 2.37 -15.68
C ARG A 159 3.91 3.06 -14.99
N GLY A 160 4.92 3.49 -15.74
CA GLY A 160 6.14 4.10 -15.21
C GLY A 160 7.20 3.08 -14.77
N ASP A 161 6.99 1.79 -15.04
CA ASP A 161 8.02 0.77 -14.85
C ASP A 161 8.92 0.80 -16.10
N GLY A 162 10.14 1.31 -15.94
CA GLY A 162 11.11 1.49 -17.03
C GLY A 162 12.17 0.38 -17.13
N ARG A 163 11.98 -0.75 -16.46
CA ARG A 163 13.00 -1.81 -16.41
C ARG A 163 13.22 -2.43 -17.80
N ASP A 164 14.44 -2.29 -18.31
CA ASP A 164 15.02 -3.03 -19.44
C ASP A 164 14.24 -3.04 -20.76
N PHE A 165 13.60 -1.93 -21.13
CA PHE A 165 12.96 -1.81 -22.45
C PHE A 165 13.89 -1.15 -23.47
N ASN A 166 14.16 -1.87 -24.57
CA ASN A 166 14.74 -1.25 -25.75
C ASN A 166 13.66 -0.44 -26.51
N ARG A 167 14.09 0.47 -27.40
CA ARG A 167 13.16 1.32 -28.18
C ARG A 167 12.11 0.51 -28.96
N SER A 168 12.51 -0.59 -29.59
CA SER A 168 11.61 -1.42 -30.39
C SER A 168 10.52 -2.09 -29.54
N VAL A 169 10.87 -2.56 -28.34
CA VAL A 169 9.93 -3.13 -27.37
C VAL A 169 9.01 -2.05 -26.83
N ALA A 170 9.52 -0.84 -26.58
CA ALA A 170 8.70 0.28 -26.16
C ALA A 170 7.66 0.68 -27.22
N GLU A 171 8.07 0.82 -28.49
CA GLU A 171 7.16 1.11 -29.60
C GLU A 171 6.11 -0.01 -29.78
N ALA A 172 6.50 -1.29 -29.64
CA ALA A 172 5.58 -2.41 -29.70
C ALA A 172 4.56 -2.41 -28.55
N GLN A 173 4.99 -2.10 -27.33
CA GLN A 173 4.08 -1.98 -26.17
C GLN A 173 3.09 -0.83 -26.31
N LEU A 174 3.54 0.32 -26.83
CA LEU A 174 2.67 1.47 -27.12
C LEU A 174 1.61 1.11 -28.15
N ARG A 175 2.01 0.50 -29.28
CA ARG A 175 1.05 0.04 -30.30
C ARG A 175 0.08 -1.00 -29.75
N PHE A 176 0.56 -1.96 -28.99
CA PHE A 176 -0.30 -2.98 -28.38
C PHE A 176 -1.34 -2.37 -27.44
N ALA A 177 -0.93 -1.43 -26.57
CA ALA A 177 -1.86 -0.75 -25.66
C ALA A 177 -2.88 0.11 -26.42
N GLU A 178 -2.44 0.80 -27.47
CA GLU A 178 -3.29 1.59 -28.34
C GLU A 178 -4.36 0.71 -29.02
N ASP A 179 -3.94 -0.35 -29.70
CA ASP A 179 -4.84 -1.21 -30.49
C ASP A 179 -5.80 -2.03 -29.60
N GLN A 180 -5.35 -2.45 -28.41
CA GLN A 180 -6.12 -3.38 -27.56
C GLN A 180 -6.92 -2.71 -26.44
N VAL A 181 -6.56 -1.50 -26.04
CA VAL A 181 -7.16 -0.81 -24.88
C VAL A 181 -7.74 0.53 -25.31
N PHE A 182 -6.90 1.45 -25.78
CA PHE A 182 -7.33 2.83 -25.98
C PHE A 182 -8.21 3.03 -27.22
N GLN A 183 -7.90 2.39 -28.34
CA GLN A 183 -8.70 2.50 -29.55
C GLN A 183 -10.11 1.94 -29.34
N PRO A 184 -10.31 0.70 -28.81
CA PRO A 184 -11.65 0.20 -28.54
C PRO A 184 -12.45 1.06 -27.55
N GLU A 185 -11.81 1.60 -26.51
CA GLU A 185 -12.48 2.47 -25.54
C GLU A 185 -12.88 3.82 -26.17
N ARG A 186 -12.05 4.39 -27.04
CA ARG A 186 -12.40 5.60 -27.79
C ARG A 186 -13.51 5.35 -28.80
N ASP A 187 -13.47 4.24 -29.53
CA ASP A 187 -14.51 3.88 -30.50
C ASP A 187 -15.87 3.69 -29.80
N GLU A 188 -15.90 3.05 -28.62
CA GLU A 188 -17.12 2.91 -27.81
C GLU A 188 -17.63 4.26 -27.29
N PHE A 189 -16.73 5.11 -26.80
CA PHE A 189 -17.05 6.45 -26.32
C PHE A 189 -17.61 7.33 -27.46
N ASP A 190 -16.92 7.35 -28.60
CA ASP A 190 -17.31 8.11 -29.78
C ASP A 190 -18.63 7.60 -30.33
N PHE A 191 -18.85 6.28 -30.39
CA PHE A 191 -20.14 5.71 -30.78
C PHE A 191 -21.28 6.20 -29.89
N LEU A 192 -21.07 6.20 -28.56
CA LEU A 192 -22.08 6.66 -27.61
C LEU A 192 -22.36 8.16 -27.79
N LEU A 193 -21.33 8.99 -27.89
CA LEU A 193 -21.48 10.43 -28.09
C LEU A 193 -22.14 10.76 -29.43
N ASN A 194 -21.70 10.12 -30.52
CA ASN A 194 -22.27 10.35 -31.85
C ASN A 194 -23.75 9.97 -31.90
N ARG A 195 -24.13 8.89 -31.20
CA ARG A 195 -25.52 8.43 -31.17
C ARG A 195 -26.42 9.24 -30.24
N LYS A 196 -25.90 9.77 -29.14
CA LYS A 196 -26.70 10.41 -28.09
C LYS A 196 -26.63 11.94 -28.13
N VAL A 197 -25.44 12.49 -28.30
CA VAL A 197 -25.22 13.93 -28.26
C VAL A 197 -25.31 14.50 -29.67
N LEU A 198 -24.55 13.94 -30.62
CA LEU A 198 -24.48 14.49 -31.97
C LEU A 198 -25.80 14.34 -32.74
N ALA A 199 -26.55 13.27 -32.49
CA ALA A 199 -27.88 13.06 -33.05
C ALA A 199 -28.92 14.10 -32.61
N ASP A 200 -28.78 14.63 -31.39
CA ASP A 200 -29.69 15.65 -30.84
C ASP A 200 -29.25 17.09 -31.18
N MET A 201 -28.06 17.25 -31.75
CA MET A 201 -27.51 18.54 -32.19
C MET A 201 -27.92 18.93 -33.63
N GLY A 202 -28.80 18.16 -34.28
CA GLY A 202 -29.29 18.37 -35.66
C GLY A 202 -30.79 18.24 -35.80
#